data_AF-A0A449BFN7-F1
#
_entry.id   AF-A0A449BFN7-F1
#
_cell.length_a   1.000
_cell.length_b   1.000
_cell.length_c   1.000
_cell.angle_alpha   90.00
_cell.angle_beta   90.00
_cell.angle_gamma   90.00
#
_symmetry.space_group_name_H-M   'P 1'
#
loop_
_entity.id
_entity.type
_entity.pdbx_description
1 polymer ?
#
loop_
_entity_poly.entity_id
_entity_poly.type
_entity_poly.pdbx_seq_one_letter_code
_entity_poly.pdbx_strand_id
1 'polypeptide(L)'
;MPKYYSIKKFEISDDNLKSKYQDYLREVLLGNLPAPALSYEKFIDFEPMFEEVIMKCLECKFQETIEHSHMLFSMSITGTPFPIETCPVCGMTAFMPLDIYRKIKGYK
;
A
#
# COMPACT_ATOMS: atom_id res chain seq x y z
N MET A 1 14.31 -1.90 -0.64
CA MET A 1 14.15 -3.36 -0.75
C MET A 1 13.67 -3.69 -2.16
N PRO A 2 14.17 -4.76 -2.81
CA PRO A 2 13.59 -5.22 -4.07
C PRO A 2 12.11 -5.59 -3.86
N LYS A 3 11.24 -5.08 -4.73
CA LYS A 3 9.79 -5.37 -4.72
C LYS A 3 9.57 -6.68 -5.49
N TYR A 4 9.11 -7.73 -4.81
CA TYR A 4 8.88 -9.06 -5.44
C TYR A 4 7.47 -9.25 -6.00
N TYR A 5 6.68 -8.18 -5.99
CA TYR A 5 5.29 -8.17 -6.41
C TYR A 5 4.97 -6.90 -7.22
N SER A 6 3.85 -6.96 -7.92
CA SER A 6 3.40 -5.94 -8.87
C SER A 6 2.79 -4.74 -8.15
N ILE A 7 3.33 -3.57 -8.44
CA ILE A 7 2.84 -2.28 -7.95
C ILE A 7 2.54 -1.42 -9.17
N LYS A 8 1.42 -0.72 -9.15
CA LYS A 8 1.04 0.21 -10.21
C LYS A 8 1.11 1.63 -9.67
N LYS A 9 1.72 2.51 -10.44
CA LYS A 9 1.53 3.94 -10.21
C LYS A 9 0.15 4.31 -10.72
N PHE A 10 -0.63 5.02 -9.92
CA PHE A 10 -1.88 5.61 -10.38
C PHE A 10 -1.70 7.10 -10.58
N GLU A 11 -2.34 7.62 -11.62
CA GLU A 11 -2.44 9.06 -11.80
C GLU A 11 -3.50 9.60 -10.85
N ILE A 12 -3.15 10.69 -10.18
CA ILE A 12 -4.01 11.39 -9.25
C ILE A 12 -4.19 12.82 -9.77
N SER A 13 -5.42 13.33 -9.71
CA SER A 13 -5.68 14.71 -10.11
C SER A 13 -4.98 15.70 -9.17
N ASP A 14 -4.66 16.88 -9.68
CA ASP A 14 -4.06 17.97 -8.89
C ASP A 14 -4.89 18.31 -7.64
N ASP A 15 -6.22 18.25 -7.73
CA ASP A 15 -7.11 18.53 -6.60
C ASP A 15 -7.02 17.44 -5.53
N ASN A 16 -6.96 16.16 -5.92
CA ASN A 16 -6.79 15.06 -4.98
C ASN A 16 -5.38 15.07 -4.37
N LEU A 17 -4.35 15.47 -5.13
CA LEU A 17 -2.99 15.67 -4.62
C LEU A 17 -2.93 16.73 -3.53
N LYS A 18 -3.58 17.87 -3.75
CA LYS A 18 -3.67 18.94 -2.75
C LYS A 18 -4.41 18.47 -1.50
N SER A 19 -5.51 17.73 -1.65
CA SER A 19 -6.23 17.17 -0.51
C SER A 19 -5.35 16.21 0.29
N LYS A 20 -4.68 15.25 -0.37
CA LYS A 20 -3.77 14.31 0.30
C LYS A 20 -2.60 15.04 0.99
N TYR A 21 -2.07 16.10 0.38
CA TYR A 21 -1.03 16.92 1.00
C TYR A 21 -1.53 17.63 2.26
N GLN A 22 -2.75 18.17 2.23
CA GLN A 22 -3.35 18.79 3.42
C GLN A 22 -3.58 17.78 4.55
N ASP A 23 -4.08 16.59 4.22
CA ASP A 23 -4.26 15.51 5.20
C ASP A 23 -2.91 15.09 5.79
N TYR A 24 -1.90 14.89 4.96
CA TYR A 24 -0.54 14.59 5.39
C TYR A 24 0.03 15.65 6.33
N LEU A 25 -0.05 16.93 5.95
CA LEU A 25 0.41 18.03 6.78
C LEU A 25 -0.33 18.07 8.12
N ARG A 26 -1.64 17.85 8.12
CA ARG A 26 -2.46 17.80 9.33
C ARG A 26 -1.98 16.70 10.26
N GLU A 27 -1.80 15.47 9.78
CA GLU A 27 -1.36 14.35 10.61
C GLU A 27 0.06 14.54 11.17
N VAL A 28 0.97 15.15 10.40
CA VAL A 28 2.31 15.52 10.87
C VAL A 28 2.24 16.58 11.97
N LEU A 29 1.46 17.65 11.76
CA LEU A 29 1.34 18.76 12.73
C LEU A 29 0.63 18.33 14.02
N LEU A 30 -0.30 17.38 13.94
CA LEU A 30 -0.95 16.77 15.11
C LEU A 30 -0.05 15.76 15.84
N GLY A 31 1.08 15.37 15.25
CA GLY A 31 2.00 14.37 15.82
C GLY A 31 1.51 12.92 15.68
N ASN A 32 0.47 12.67 14.86
CA ASN A 32 -0.05 11.33 14.59
C ASN A 32 0.82 10.57 13.59
N LEU A 33 1.55 11.28 12.74
CA LEU A 33 2.47 10.70 11.76
C LEU A 33 3.91 11.12 12.10
N PRO A 34 4.81 10.17 12.46
CA PRO A 34 6.21 10.47 12.76
C PRO A 34 7.02 10.71 11.47
N ALA A 35 6.68 11.76 10.74
CA ALA A 35 7.31 12.20 9.51
C ALA A 35 7.65 13.70 9.57
N PRO A 36 8.67 14.18 8.85
CA PRO A 36 8.95 15.62 8.77
C PRO A 36 7.81 16.35 8.06
N ALA A 37 7.57 17.63 8.30
CA ALA A 37 6.67 18.43 7.47
C ALA A 37 7.34 18.72 6.12
N LEU A 38 6.92 18.04 5.05
CA LEU A 38 7.42 18.25 3.69
C LEU A 38 6.74 19.44 2.99
N SER A 39 7.43 20.04 2.02
CA SER A 39 6.78 20.95 1.05
C SER A 39 5.92 20.16 0.06
N TYR A 40 5.03 20.83 -0.66
CA TYR A 40 4.18 20.18 -1.66
C TYR A 40 5.01 19.50 -2.76
N GLU A 41 6.08 20.13 -3.23
CA GLU A 41 6.97 19.56 -4.25
C GLU A 41 7.67 18.29 -3.76
N LYS A 42 8.14 18.30 -2.51
CA LYS A 42 8.76 17.11 -1.91
C LYS A 42 7.75 16.01 -1.61
N PHE A 43 6.50 16.38 -1.35
CA PHE A 43 5.40 15.45 -1.13
C PHE A 43 5.02 14.72 -2.41
N ILE A 44 4.89 15.43 -3.54
CA ILE A 44 4.57 14.81 -4.84
C ILE A 44 5.71 13.92 -5.35
N ASP A 45 6.96 14.24 -5.00
CA ASP A 45 8.14 13.41 -5.31
C ASP A 45 8.22 12.16 -4.43
N PHE A 46 7.37 12.03 -3.39
CA PHE A 46 7.36 10.88 -2.50
C PHE A 46 6.63 9.69 -3.15
N GLU A 47 7.40 8.97 -3.97
CA GLU A 47 6.95 7.89 -4.87
C GLU A 47 5.99 6.83 -4.28
N PRO A 48 6.12 6.37 -3.00
CA PRO A 48 5.22 5.32 -2.47
C PRO A 48 3.76 5.76 -2.28
N MET A 49 3.46 7.06 -2.29
CA MET A 49 2.09 7.56 -2.05
C MET A 49 1.16 7.45 -3.25
N PHE A 50 1.70 7.24 -4.45
CA PHE A 50 0.93 7.09 -5.68
C PHE A 50 1.05 5.69 -6.25
N GLU A 51 1.36 4.74 -5.37
CA GLU A 51 1.51 3.33 -5.69
C GLU A 51 0.34 2.54 -5.13
N GLU A 52 -0.26 1.70 -5.97
CA GLU A 52 -1.36 0.81 -5.65
C GLU A 52 -0.96 -0.64 -5.89
N VAL A 53 -1.54 -1.52 -5.07
CA VAL A 53 -1.34 -2.96 -5.14
C VAL A 53 -2.70 -3.62 -5.15
N ILE A 54 -2.92 -4.52 -6.10
CA ILE A 54 -4.12 -5.34 -6.11
C ILE A 54 -3.87 -6.52 -5.20
N MET A 55 -4.60 -6.60 -4.09
CA MET A 55 -4.53 -7.66 -3.10
C MET A 55 -5.66 -8.67 -3.33
N LYS A 56 -5.41 -9.95 -3.10
CA LYS A 56 -6.38 -11.03 -3.24
C LYS A 56 -6.23 -12.08 -2.13
N CYS A 57 -7.37 -12.53 -1.59
CA CYS A 57 -7.41 -13.53 -0.54
C CYS A 57 -7.32 -14.94 -1.13
N LEU A 58 -6.42 -15.78 -0.59
CA LEU A 58 -6.31 -17.19 -1.00
C LEU A 58 -7.54 -18.02 -0.65
N GLU A 59 -8.24 -17.65 0.42
CA GLU A 59 -9.38 -18.39 0.97
C GLU A 59 -10.71 -17.98 0.32
N CYS A 60 -11.19 -16.76 0.62
CA CYS A 60 -12.51 -16.30 0.17
C CYS A 60 -12.50 -15.63 -1.22
N LYS A 61 -11.33 -15.52 -1.87
CA LYS A 61 -11.13 -14.90 -3.20
C LYS A 61 -11.47 -13.40 -3.29
N PHE A 62 -11.82 -12.76 -2.17
CA PHE A 62 -11.98 -11.31 -2.07
C PHE A 62 -10.76 -10.59 -2.66
N GLN A 63 -11.00 -9.48 -3.36
CA GLN A 63 -9.98 -8.71 -4.06
C GLN A 63 -10.24 -7.23 -3.89
N GLU A 64 -9.19 -6.48 -3.65
CA GLU A 64 -9.24 -5.04 -3.43
C GLU A 64 -7.96 -4.39 -3.96
N THR A 65 -8.06 -3.13 -4.36
CA THR A 65 -6.89 -2.29 -4.67
C THR A 65 -6.60 -1.43 -3.45
N ILE A 66 -5.36 -1.46 -2.97
CA ILE A 66 -4.94 -0.78 -1.74
C ILE A 66 -3.70 0.06 -2.04
N GLU A 67 -3.61 1.24 -1.41
CA GLU A 67 -2.41 2.06 -1.43
C GLU A 67 -1.22 1.29 -0.83
N HIS A 68 -0.12 1.22 -1.57
CA HIS A 68 1.08 0.48 -1.20
C HIS A 68 1.67 0.99 0.13
N SER A 69 1.56 2.29 0.38
CA SER A 69 2.00 2.96 1.60
C SER A 69 1.43 2.31 2.87
N HIS A 70 0.18 1.80 2.84
CA HIS A 70 -0.47 1.16 3.98
C HIS A 70 0.22 -0.14 4.43
N MET A 71 0.96 -0.79 3.53
CA MET A 71 1.60 -2.09 3.78
C MET A 71 3.11 -1.97 4.05
N LEU A 72 3.71 -0.79 3.87
CA LEU A 72 5.14 -0.60 4.08
C LEU A 72 5.54 -0.86 5.53
N PHE A 73 4.69 -0.46 6.49
CA PHE A 73 4.95 -0.65 7.90
C PHE A 73 4.96 -2.13 8.28
N SER A 74 3.93 -2.90 7.89
CA SER A 74 3.85 -4.34 8.17
C SER A 74 5.00 -5.11 7.53
N MET A 75 5.38 -4.76 6.30
CA MET A 75 6.54 -5.35 5.64
C MET A 75 7.87 -5.03 6.35
N SER A 76 8.04 -3.81 6.86
CA SER A 76 9.25 -3.41 7.58
C SER A 76 9.46 -4.19 8.88
N ILE A 77 8.36 -4.54 9.57
CA ILE A 77 8.37 -5.32 10.81
C ILE A 77 8.65 -6.79 10.53
N THR A 78 7.98 -7.35 9.53
CA THR A 78 7.99 -8.80 9.27
C THR A 78 9.18 -9.25 8.43
N GLY A 79 9.84 -8.33 7.71
CA GLY A 79 10.94 -8.66 6.80
C GLY A 79 10.52 -9.52 5.61
N THR A 80 9.23 -9.60 5.31
CA THR A 80 8.71 -10.45 4.23
C THR A 80 9.00 -9.84 2.86
N PRO A 81 9.19 -10.68 1.82
CA PRO A 81 9.41 -10.19 0.45
C PRO A 81 8.16 -9.56 -0.18
N PHE A 82 6.98 -9.79 0.40
CA PHE A 82 5.69 -9.24 -0.02
C PHE A 82 4.73 -9.17 1.18
N PRO A 83 3.71 -8.28 1.15
CA PRO A 83 2.77 -8.15 2.25
C PRO A 83 1.84 -9.36 2.33
N ILE A 84 1.59 -9.82 3.56
CA ILE A 84 0.56 -10.81 3.87
C ILE A 84 -0.26 -10.23 5.01
N GLU A 85 -1.51 -9.92 4.71
CA GLU A 85 -2.42 -9.24 5.61
C GLU A 85 -3.60 -10.15 6.00
N THR A 86 -4.31 -9.73 7.03
CA THR A 86 -5.59 -10.32 7.41
C THR A 86 -6.68 -9.86 6.44
N CYS A 87 -7.42 -10.79 5.85
CA CYS A 87 -8.51 -10.48 4.93
C CYS A 87 -9.66 -9.80 5.69
N PRO A 88 -10.14 -8.62 5.24
CA PRO A 88 -11.22 -7.89 5.93
C PRO A 88 -12.58 -8.60 5.82
N VAL A 89 -12.71 -9.57 4.91
CA VAL A 89 -13.97 -10.30 4.67
C VAL A 89 -14.06 -11.60 5.47
N CYS A 90 -13.00 -12.42 5.49
CA CYS A 90 -13.04 -13.73 6.13
C CYS A 90 -12.16 -13.86 7.38
N GLY A 91 -11.41 -12.81 7.75
CA GLY A 91 -10.56 -12.80 8.94
C GLY A 91 -9.30 -13.68 8.86
N MET A 92 -9.05 -14.34 7.73
CA MET A 92 -7.88 -15.20 7.55
C MET A 92 -6.66 -14.39 7.10
N THR A 93 -5.48 -14.67 7.66
CA THR A 93 -4.18 -14.10 7.25
C THR A 93 -3.71 -14.75 5.94
N ALA A 94 -4.39 -14.40 4.87
CA ALA A 94 -4.25 -15.01 3.55
C ALA A 94 -4.44 -13.98 2.42
N PHE A 95 -4.36 -12.68 2.73
CA PHE A 95 -4.59 -11.58 1.81
C PHE A 95 -3.24 -11.04 1.31
N MET A 96 -2.96 -11.18 0.02
CA MET A 96 -1.62 -10.96 -0.55
C MET A 96 -1.69 -10.40 -1.98
N PRO A 97 -0.58 -9.90 -2.55
CA PRO A 97 -0.58 -9.34 -3.89
C PRO A 97 -1.06 -10.34 -4.95
N LEU A 98 -1.80 -9.85 -5.94
CA LEU A 98 -2.48 -10.66 -6.96
C LEU A 98 -1.51 -11.52 -7.79
N ASP A 99 -0.32 -11.02 -8.07
CA ASP A 99 0.70 -11.77 -8.81
C ASP A 99 1.34 -12.88 -7.98
N ILE A 100 1.50 -12.67 -6.66
CA ILE A 100 1.86 -13.72 -5.71
C ILE A 100 0.74 -14.78 -5.64
N TYR A 101 -0.52 -14.35 -5.50
CA TYR A 101 -1.68 -15.24 -5.56
C TYR A 101 -1.67 -16.11 -6.82
N ARG A 102 -1.42 -15.49 -7.99
CA ARG A 102 -1.37 -16.18 -9.29
C ARG A 102 -0.21 -17.16 -9.36
N LYS A 103 0.97 -16.82 -8.83
CA LYS A 103 2.11 -17.76 -8.73
C LYS A 103 1.75 -18.98 -7.89
N ILE A 104 1.11 -18.79 -6.74
CA ILE A 104 0.70 -19.89 -5.85
C ILE A 104 -0.36 -20.79 -6.49
N LYS A 105 -1.41 -20.21 -7.11
CA LYS A 105 -2.49 -20.99 -7.74
C LYS A 105 -2.11 -21.57 -9.11
N GLY A 106 -1.19 -20.93 -9.81
CA GLY A 106 -0.63 -21.37 -11.09
C GLY A 106 0.46 -22.43 -10.96
N TYR A 107 0.96 -22.68 -9.74
CA TYR A 107 1.83 -23.82 -9.41
C TYR A 107 0.98 -25.11 -9.24
N LYS A 108 0.22 -25.45 -10.29
CA LYS A 108 -0.46 -26.74 -10.42
C LYS A 108 0.20 -27.56 -11.50
#